data_AF-A0A7S0JUF6-F1
#
_entry.id   AF-A0A7S0JUF6-F1
#
_cell.length_a   1.000
_cell.length_b   1.000
_cell.length_c   1.000
_cell.angle_alpha   90.00
_cell.angle_beta   90.00
_cell.angle_gamma   90.00
#
_symmetry.space_group_name_H-M   'P 1'
#
loop_
_entity.id
_entity.type
_entity.pdbx_description
1 polymer ?
#
loop_
_entity_poly.entity_id
_entity_poly.type
_entity_poly.pdbx_seq_one_letter_code
_entity_poly.pdbx_strand_id
1 'polypeptide(L)'
;VALPFRDTRDSSLLGGIDAVYELLDESFVTLTAILGSRFVGRMRDRVVAEHERLQTVRAVLDDWASLQRKWMYLWPIFKLGGDAIKTSLRAETKAFGVVDTAYKEVMKRVRDDSNALRACLRSGLKEALEKHGVTLDEVLHRLEAYLETKRLAFPRFYFLADED
;
A
#
# COMPACT_ATOMS: atom_id res chain seq x y z
N VAL A 1 3.76 1.01 -14.21
CA VAL A 1 3.39 0.77 -12.80
C VAL A 1 2.85 2.01 -12.08
N ALA A 2 3.19 3.25 -12.49
CA ALA A 2 2.59 4.45 -11.89
C ALA A 2 1.45 5.02 -12.75
N LEU A 3 0.24 5.12 -12.20
CA LEU A 3 -0.92 5.77 -12.82
C LEU A 3 -1.23 7.11 -12.14
N PRO A 4 -1.71 8.14 -12.83
CA PRO A 4 -2.09 9.40 -12.18
C PRO A 4 -3.26 9.21 -11.20
N PHE A 5 -3.20 9.86 -10.03
CA PHE A 5 -4.30 9.87 -9.05
C PHE A 5 -5.07 11.22 -9.07
N ARG A 6 -6.28 11.20 -9.64
CA ARG A 6 -7.13 12.39 -9.86
C ARG A 6 -6.39 13.50 -10.64
N ASP A 7 -6.94 14.71 -10.71
CA ASP A 7 -6.29 15.92 -11.28
C ASP A 7 -5.10 16.45 -10.44
N THR A 8 -4.63 15.67 -9.46
CA THR A 8 -3.47 16.03 -8.64
C THR A 8 -2.19 15.72 -9.40
N ARG A 9 -1.48 16.75 -9.87
CA ARG A 9 -0.21 16.63 -10.61
C ARG A 9 0.88 15.81 -9.88
N ASP A 10 0.80 15.68 -8.56
CA ASP A 10 1.88 15.16 -7.73
C ASP A 10 1.62 13.76 -7.14
N SER A 11 0.44 13.17 -7.38
CA SER A 11 0.06 11.88 -6.80
C SER A 11 -0.03 10.81 -7.89
N SER A 12 0.55 9.64 -7.64
CA SER A 12 0.44 8.49 -8.53
C SER A 12 0.15 7.23 -7.75
N LEU A 13 -0.59 6.31 -8.35
CA LEU A 13 -0.93 5.00 -7.79
C LEU A 13 -0.07 3.92 -8.44
N LEU A 14 0.23 2.86 -7.69
CA LEU A 14 0.57 1.58 -8.28
C LEU A 14 -0.61 1.08 -9.12
N GLY A 15 -0.31 0.75 -10.38
CA GLY A 15 -1.22 0.15 -11.34
C GLY A 15 -0.47 -0.83 -12.24
N GLY A 16 -1.19 -1.79 -12.84
CA GLY A 16 -0.57 -2.90 -13.57
C GLY A 16 0.20 -3.87 -12.67
N ILE A 17 -0.16 -3.93 -11.38
CA ILE A 17 0.40 -4.89 -10.41
C ILE A 17 -0.04 -6.32 -10.73
N ASP A 18 -1.20 -6.52 -11.36
CA ASP A 18 -1.72 -7.84 -11.72
C ASP A 18 -0.78 -8.61 -12.65
N ALA A 19 -0.21 -7.94 -13.66
CA ALA A 19 0.79 -8.52 -14.53
C ALA A 19 2.08 -8.90 -13.79
N VAL A 20 2.43 -8.16 -12.72
CA VAL A 20 3.59 -8.49 -11.87
C VAL A 20 3.29 -9.71 -11.01
N TYR A 21 2.07 -9.82 -10.46
CA TYR A 21 1.63 -11.01 -9.72
C TYR A 21 1.61 -12.25 -10.61
N GLU A 22 1.10 -12.15 -11.83
CA GLU A 22 1.08 -13.25 -12.79
C GLU A 22 2.50 -13.75 -13.10
N LEU A 23 3.44 -12.84 -13.37
CA LEU A 23 4.86 -13.17 -13.57
C LEU A 23 5.52 -13.77 -12.33
N LEU A 24 5.16 -13.30 -11.12
CA LEU A 24 5.66 -13.87 -9.87
C LEU A 24 5.14 -15.30 -9.68
N ASP A 25 3.86 -15.55 -9.90
CA ASP A 25 3.24 -16.87 -9.76
C ASP A 25 3.84 -17.87 -10.76
N GLU A 26 4.03 -17.47 -12.02
CA GLU A 26 4.73 -18.30 -13.03
C GLU A 26 6.18 -18.62 -12.59
N SER A 27 6.88 -17.62 -12.06
CA SER A 27 8.25 -17.77 -11.54
C SER A 27 8.28 -18.75 -10.36
N PHE A 28 7.32 -18.69 -9.43
CA PHE A 28 7.25 -19.62 -8.30
C PHE A 28 6.98 -21.06 -8.75
N VAL A 29 6.08 -21.27 -9.71
CA VAL A 29 5.83 -22.59 -10.31
C VAL A 29 7.12 -23.15 -10.92
N THR A 30 7.83 -22.32 -11.68
CA THR A 30 9.10 -22.71 -12.32
C THR A 30 10.19 -23.05 -11.30
N LEU A 31 10.40 -22.22 -10.28
CA LEU A 31 11.39 -22.46 -9.23
C LEU A 31 11.06 -23.73 -8.43
N THR A 32 9.78 -23.96 -8.13
CA THR A 32 9.32 -25.17 -7.43
C THR A 32 9.57 -26.43 -8.25
N ALA A 33 9.31 -26.39 -9.55
CA ALA A 33 9.62 -27.50 -10.46
C ALA A 33 11.13 -27.79 -10.52
N ILE A 34 11.96 -26.75 -10.54
CA ILE A 34 13.43 -26.89 -10.51
C ILE A 34 13.88 -27.51 -9.18
N LEU A 35 13.33 -27.09 -8.03
CA LEU A 35 13.65 -27.66 -6.72
C LEU A 35 13.24 -29.13 -6.58
N GLY A 36 12.17 -29.55 -7.25
CA GLY A 36 11.72 -30.94 -7.32
C GLY A 36 12.57 -31.83 -8.24
N SER A 37 13.43 -31.24 -9.07
CA SER A 37 14.28 -31.99 -10.00
C SER A 37 15.47 -32.65 -9.29
N ARG A 38 15.70 -33.93 -9.60
CA ARG A 38 16.89 -34.68 -9.15
C ARG A 38 18.22 -34.05 -9.58
N PHE A 39 18.21 -33.16 -10.56
CA PHE A 39 19.42 -32.51 -11.10
C PHE A 39 19.73 -31.16 -10.44
N VAL A 40 18.94 -30.73 -9.46
CA VAL A 40 19.10 -29.41 -8.81
C VAL A 40 20.36 -29.27 -7.97
N GLY A 41 21.08 -30.36 -7.66
CA GLY A 41 22.12 -30.43 -6.65
C GLY A 41 23.10 -29.24 -6.60
N ARG A 42 23.66 -28.80 -7.73
CA ARG A 42 24.61 -27.67 -7.77
C ARG A 42 23.96 -26.28 -7.80
N MET A 43 22.66 -26.19 -8.13
CA MET A 43 21.92 -24.93 -8.24
C MET A 43 20.96 -24.70 -7.07
N ARG A 44 20.77 -25.69 -6.19
CA ARG A 44 19.77 -25.64 -5.12
C ARG A 44 19.82 -24.34 -4.33
N ASP A 45 20.98 -23.97 -3.81
CA ASP A 45 21.12 -22.77 -2.98
C ASP A 45 20.77 -21.49 -3.74
N ARG A 46 21.11 -21.42 -5.03
CA ARG A 46 20.74 -20.29 -5.89
C ARG A 46 19.23 -20.21 -6.12
N VAL A 47 18.60 -21.36 -6.34
CA VAL A 47 17.15 -21.45 -6.58
C VAL A 47 16.37 -21.10 -5.31
N VAL A 48 16.85 -21.54 -4.14
CA VAL A 48 16.28 -21.16 -2.84
C VAL A 48 16.42 -19.66 -2.60
N ALA A 49 17.61 -19.10 -2.82
CA ALA A 49 17.83 -17.66 -2.64
C ALA A 49 16.95 -16.81 -3.57
N GLU A 50 16.79 -17.20 -4.83
CA GLU A 50 15.86 -16.50 -5.74
C GLU A 50 14.39 -16.68 -5.33
N HIS A 51 14.01 -17.85 -4.82
CA HIS A 51 12.67 -18.07 -4.29
C HIS A 51 12.37 -17.14 -3.10
N GLU A 52 13.27 -17.04 -2.12
CA GLU A 52 13.14 -16.13 -0.97
C GLU A 52 13.09 -14.66 -1.41
N ARG A 53 13.87 -14.31 -2.43
CA ARG A 53 13.90 -12.97 -3.01
C ARG A 53 12.55 -12.61 -3.65
N LEU A 54 11.98 -13.49 -4.48
CA LEU A 54 10.66 -13.28 -5.08
C LEU A 54 9.55 -13.27 -4.03
N GLN A 55 9.66 -14.08 -2.98
CA GLN A 55 8.72 -14.08 -1.86
C GLN A 55 8.73 -12.74 -1.12
N THR A 56 9.92 -12.14 -0.95
CA THR A 56 10.05 -10.79 -0.37
C THR A 56 9.39 -9.74 -1.27
N VAL A 57 9.58 -9.82 -2.59
CA VAL A 57 8.92 -8.90 -3.54
C VAL A 57 7.40 -9.00 -3.44
N ARG A 58 6.84 -10.20 -3.40
CA ARG A 58 5.39 -10.40 -3.25
C ARG A 58 4.86 -9.77 -1.96
N ALA A 59 5.50 -10.06 -0.82
CA ALA A 59 5.09 -9.49 0.46
C ALA A 59 5.10 -7.96 0.46
N VAL A 60 6.16 -7.34 -0.09
CA VAL A 60 6.26 -5.89 -0.21
C VAL A 60 5.17 -5.30 -1.11
N LEU A 61 4.84 -5.97 -2.22
CA LEU A 61 3.73 -5.55 -3.10
C LEU A 61 2.38 -5.63 -2.40
N ASP A 62 2.12 -6.68 -1.62
CA ASP A 62 0.88 -6.86 -0.87
C ASP A 62 0.70 -5.75 0.17
N ASP A 63 1.74 -5.48 0.95
CA ASP A 63 1.77 -4.40 1.95
C ASP A 63 1.55 -3.04 1.30
N TRP A 64 2.19 -2.80 0.16
CA TRP A 64 2.05 -1.55 -0.57
C TRP A 64 0.65 -1.38 -1.16
N ALA A 65 0.07 -2.42 -1.77
CA ALA A 65 -1.28 -2.40 -2.28
C ALA A 65 -2.31 -2.19 -1.16
N SER A 66 -2.08 -2.79 0.02
CA SER A 66 -2.87 -2.54 1.22
C SER A 66 -2.78 -1.08 1.69
N LEU A 67 -1.57 -0.55 1.82
CA LEU A 67 -1.32 0.84 2.20
C LEU A 67 -1.96 1.83 1.22
N GLN A 68 -1.84 1.58 -0.08
CA GLN A 68 -2.44 2.41 -1.12
C GLN A 68 -3.96 2.48 -0.99
N ARG A 69 -4.63 1.35 -0.74
CA ARG A 69 -6.09 1.32 -0.53
C ARG A 69 -6.52 2.19 0.66
N LYS A 70 -5.84 2.02 1.81
CA LYS A 70 -6.09 2.85 3.01
C LYS A 70 -5.81 4.33 2.73
N TRP A 71 -4.70 4.63 2.07
CA TRP A 71 -4.35 6.00 1.70
C TRP A 71 -5.40 6.63 0.79
N MET A 72 -5.88 5.92 -0.24
CA MET A 72 -6.91 6.41 -1.16
C MET A 72 -8.24 6.71 -0.45
N TYR A 73 -8.62 5.88 0.53
CA TYR A 73 -9.82 6.10 1.34
C TYR A 73 -9.71 7.33 2.24
N LEU A 74 -8.57 7.47 2.94
CA LEU A 74 -8.34 8.58 3.88
C LEU A 74 -8.06 9.92 3.17
N TRP A 75 -7.55 9.88 1.94
CA TRP A 75 -7.17 11.07 1.18
C TRP A 75 -8.31 12.10 1.01
N PRO A 76 -9.50 11.76 0.46
CA PRO A 76 -10.58 12.73 0.30
C PRO A 76 -11.05 13.28 1.66
N ILE A 77 -11.06 12.47 2.71
CA ILE A 77 -11.54 12.85 4.03
C ILE A 77 -10.64 13.92 4.65
N PHE A 78 -9.32 13.73 4.62
CA PHE A 78 -8.38 14.70 5.20
C PHE A 78 -8.04 15.88 4.30
N LYS A 79 -8.08 15.72 2.97
CA LYS A 79 -7.73 16.78 2.01
C LYS A 79 -8.93 17.64 1.60
N LEU A 80 -10.09 17.03 1.40
CA LEU A 80 -11.32 17.72 1.00
C LEU A 80 -12.27 17.95 2.16
N GLY A 81 -12.05 17.30 3.32
CA GLY A 81 -12.86 17.51 4.51
C GLY A 81 -12.83 18.96 5.00
N GLY A 82 -13.96 19.39 5.56
CA GLY A 82 -14.12 20.71 6.15
C GLY A 82 -13.32 20.89 7.45
N ASP A 83 -13.25 22.14 7.93
CA ASP A 83 -12.46 22.51 9.12
C ASP A 83 -12.83 21.74 10.38
N ALA A 84 -14.06 21.24 10.47
CA ALA A 84 -14.52 20.41 11.59
C ALA A 84 -13.71 19.10 11.72
N ILE A 85 -13.40 18.43 10.61
CA ILE A 85 -12.59 17.20 10.61
C ILE A 85 -11.15 17.55 11.00
N LYS A 86 -10.57 18.60 10.42
CA LYS A 86 -9.20 19.03 10.71
C LYS A 86 -9.00 19.46 12.17
N THR A 87 -10.04 20.04 12.78
CA THR A 87 -10.00 20.48 14.18
C THR A 87 -10.19 19.31 15.14
N SER A 88 -11.15 18.43 14.86
CA SER A 88 -11.48 17.29 15.74
C SER A 88 -10.43 16.18 15.67
N LEU A 89 -9.90 15.92 14.47
CA LEU A 89 -8.91 14.89 14.18
C LEU A 89 -7.55 15.52 13.81
N ARG A 90 -7.09 16.48 14.64
CA ARG A 90 -5.87 17.26 14.36
C ARG A 90 -4.62 16.40 14.36
N ALA A 91 -4.51 15.45 15.29
CA ALA A 91 -3.36 14.56 15.40
C ALA A 91 -3.29 13.60 14.19
N GLU A 92 -4.44 13.08 13.79
CA GLU A 92 -4.62 12.14 12.68
C GLU A 92 -4.40 12.84 11.34
N THR A 93 -4.86 14.08 11.19
CA THR A 93 -4.57 14.93 10.02
C THR A 93 -3.06 15.12 9.85
N LYS A 94 -2.33 15.36 10.95
CA LYS A 94 -0.87 15.50 10.92
C LYS A 94 -0.18 14.17 10.59
N ALA A 95 -0.63 13.07 11.19
CA ALA A 95 -0.11 11.73 10.92
C ALA A 95 -0.31 11.33 9.45
N PHE A 96 -1.52 11.51 8.92
CA PHE A 96 -1.83 11.29 7.51
C PHE A 96 -0.97 12.16 6.60
N GLY A 97 -0.72 13.43 6.95
CA GLY A 97 0.16 14.31 6.18
C GLY A 97 1.61 13.80 6.05
N VAL A 98 2.15 13.19 7.10
CA VAL A 98 3.48 12.54 7.07
C VAL A 98 3.47 11.35 6.12
N VAL A 99 2.45 10.49 6.22
CA VAL A 99 2.30 9.32 5.34
C VAL A 99 2.08 9.75 3.88
N ASP A 100 1.26 10.78 3.62
CA ASP A 100 1.01 11.33 2.29
C ASP A 100 2.30 11.81 1.61
N THR A 101 3.16 12.49 2.36
CA THR A 101 4.45 12.96 1.85
C THR A 101 5.38 11.79 1.54
N ALA A 102 5.50 10.84 2.47
CA ALA A 102 6.33 9.64 2.28
C ALA A 102 5.85 8.80 1.09
N TYR A 103 4.53 8.56 0.98
CA TYR A 103 3.93 7.82 -0.12
C TYR A 103 4.23 8.47 -1.47
N LYS A 104 4.07 9.79 -1.58
CA LYS A 104 4.42 10.54 -2.81
C LYS A 104 5.88 10.44 -3.17
N GLU A 105 6.79 10.49 -2.19
CA GLU A 105 8.22 10.29 -2.45
C GLU A 105 8.52 8.90 -2.99
N VAL A 106 7.91 7.86 -2.41
CA VAL A 106 8.08 6.49 -2.91
C VAL A 106 7.53 6.38 -4.34
N MET A 107 6.33 6.89 -4.59
CA MET A 107 5.70 6.84 -5.92
C MET A 107 6.43 7.66 -6.97
N LYS A 108 7.06 8.80 -6.60
CA LYS A 108 7.94 9.54 -7.49
C LYS A 108 9.12 8.68 -7.96
N ARG A 109 9.73 7.93 -7.06
CA ARG A 109 10.87 7.06 -7.39
C ARG A 109 10.45 5.87 -8.26
N VAL A 110 9.27 5.28 -8.03
CA VAL A 110 8.72 4.22 -8.90
C VAL A 110 8.42 4.73 -10.30
N ARG A 111 8.10 6.01 -10.44
CA ARG A 111 7.93 6.66 -11.75
C ARG A 111 9.27 6.75 -12.49
N ASP A 112 10.34 7.02 -11.77
CA ASP A 112 11.70 7.17 -12.32
C ASP A 112 12.34 5.80 -12.64
N ASP A 113 12.09 4.77 -11.82
CA ASP A 113 12.46 3.37 -12.08
C ASP A 113 11.24 2.45 -11.88
N SER A 114 10.63 2.03 -13.00
CA SER A 114 9.42 1.20 -12.99
C SER A 114 9.69 -0.29 -12.79
N ASN A 115 10.93 -0.71 -12.51
CA ASN A 115 11.24 -2.10 -12.25
C ASN A 115 10.73 -2.53 -10.86
N ALA A 116 9.66 -3.34 -10.83
CA ALA A 116 9.02 -3.77 -9.59
C ALA A 116 9.97 -4.51 -8.63
N LEU A 117 10.87 -5.33 -9.17
CA LEU A 117 11.81 -6.10 -8.37
C LEU A 117 12.85 -5.20 -7.69
N ARG A 118 13.38 -4.19 -8.39
CA ARG A 118 14.29 -3.20 -7.78
C ARG A 118 13.57 -2.30 -6.79
N ALA A 119 12.34 -1.89 -7.10
CA ALA A 119 11.54 -1.06 -6.21
C ALA A 119 11.29 -1.79 -4.89
N CYS A 120 10.84 -3.05 -4.94
CA CYS A 120 10.46 -3.82 -3.75
C CYS A 120 11.66 -4.28 -2.89
N LEU A 121 12.82 -4.55 -3.51
CA LEU A 121 14.02 -4.99 -2.79
C LEU A 121 14.88 -3.85 -2.27
N ARG A 122 14.40 -2.61 -2.37
CA ARG A 122 15.14 -1.46 -1.88
C ARG A 122 15.18 -1.45 -0.35
N SER A 123 16.37 -1.27 0.20
CA SER A 123 16.58 -1.14 1.65
C SER A 123 15.69 -0.06 2.25
N GLY A 124 15.00 -0.37 3.35
CA GLY A 124 14.18 0.58 4.09
C GLY A 124 12.77 0.78 3.55
N LEU A 125 12.43 0.24 2.36
CA LEU A 125 11.07 0.37 1.83
C LEU A 125 10.08 -0.47 2.64
N LYS A 126 10.42 -1.72 2.92
CA LYS A 126 9.56 -2.64 3.67
C LYS A 126 9.23 -2.08 5.05
N GLU A 127 10.26 -1.65 5.78
CA GLU A 127 10.12 -1.07 7.12
C GLU A 127 9.31 0.23 7.09
N ALA A 128 9.48 1.05 6.04
CA ALA A 128 8.68 2.25 5.85
C ALA A 128 7.21 1.92 5.57
N LEU A 129 6.93 0.95 4.69
CA LEU A 129 5.56 0.51 4.38
C LEU A 129 4.87 -0.07 5.60
N GLU A 130 5.54 -0.92 6.37
CA GLU A 130 5.00 -1.48 7.63
C GLU A 130 4.68 -0.36 8.63
N LYS A 131 5.63 0.55 8.89
CA LYS A 131 5.44 1.68 9.81
C LYS A 131 4.29 2.59 9.37
N HIS A 132 4.23 2.93 8.09
CA HIS A 132 3.16 3.78 7.55
C HIS A 132 1.81 3.04 7.51
N GLY A 133 1.81 1.72 7.29
CA GLY A 133 0.64 0.88 7.37
C GLY A 133 0.00 0.94 8.75
N VAL A 134 0.78 0.71 9.81
CA VAL A 134 0.32 0.84 11.20
C VAL A 134 -0.22 2.24 11.49
N THR A 135 0.48 3.28 11.01
CA THR A 135 0.03 4.67 11.18
C THR A 135 -1.33 4.91 10.53
N LEU A 136 -1.57 4.38 9.33
CA LEU A 136 -2.86 4.52 8.65
C LEU A 136 -3.97 3.72 9.32
N ASP A 137 -3.66 2.56 9.91
CA ASP A 137 -4.64 1.77 10.68
C ASP A 137 -5.10 2.52 11.94
N GLU A 138 -4.17 3.14 12.67
CA GLU A 138 -4.52 3.99 13.81
C GLU A 138 -5.37 5.19 13.40
N VAL A 139 -5.03 5.83 12.28
CA VAL A 139 -5.80 6.95 11.73
C VAL A 139 -7.20 6.50 11.33
N LEU A 140 -7.32 5.34 10.67
CA LEU A 140 -8.60 4.78 10.26
C LEU A 140 -9.49 4.47 11.47
N HIS A 141 -8.95 3.77 12.46
CA HIS A 141 -9.68 3.42 13.68
C HIS A 141 -10.23 4.65 14.42
N ARG A 142 -9.41 5.72 14.55
CA ARG A 142 -9.84 6.96 15.19
C ARG A 142 -10.87 7.73 14.38
N LEU A 143 -10.74 7.70 13.06
CA LEU A 143 -11.72 8.29 12.15
C LEU A 143 -13.07 7.58 12.29
N GLU A 144 -13.10 6.25 12.29
CA GLU A 144 -14.31 5.44 12.47
C GLU A 144 -15.00 5.77 13.79
N ALA A 145 -14.26 5.81 14.90
CA ALA A 145 -14.79 6.17 16.21
C ALA A 145 -15.39 7.60 16.24
N TYR A 146 -14.75 8.56 15.55
CA TYR A 146 -15.28 9.91 15.40
C TYR A 146 -16.57 9.96 14.56
N LEU A 147 -16.61 9.22 13.45
CA LEU A 147 -17.79 9.13 12.59
C LEU A 147 -18.96 8.49 13.32
N GLU A 148 -18.72 7.44 14.10
CA GLU A 148 -19.74 6.78 14.92
C GLU A 148 -20.31 7.71 16.00
N THR A 149 -19.46 8.50 16.66
CA THR A 149 -19.90 9.53 17.61
C THR A 149 -20.78 10.59 16.93
N LYS A 150 -20.45 10.99 15.70
CA LYS A 150 -21.27 11.93 14.92
C LYS A 150 -22.58 11.31 14.41
N ARG A 151 -22.59 10.02 14.08
CA ARG A 151 -23.80 9.26 13.72
C ARG A 151 -24.79 9.19 14.89
N LEU A 152 -24.29 8.95 16.10
CA LEU A 152 -25.10 8.96 17.34
C LEU A 152 -25.70 10.34 17.64
N ALA A 153 -24.96 11.42 17.35
CA ALA A 153 -25.46 12.79 17.54
C ALA A 153 -26.51 13.22 16.50
N PHE A 154 -26.61 12.52 15.37
CA PHE A 154 -27.54 12.81 14.28
C PHE A 154 -28.18 11.51 13.75
N PRO A 155 -29.24 11.00 14.43
CA PRO A 155 -29.85 9.69 14.14
C PRO A 155 -30.38 9.52 12.71
N ARG A 156 -30.58 10.62 11.97
CA ARG A 156 -30.97 10.59 10.54
C ARG A 156 -29.87 10.08 9.61
N PHE A 157 -28.60 10.02 10.05
CA PHE A 157 -27.51 9.45 9.25
C PHE A 157 -27.47 7.92 9.23
N TYR A 158 -28.27 7.22 10.04
CA TYR A 158 -28.39 5.76 9.95
C TYR A 158 -29.03 5.28 8.64
N PHE A 159 -29.69 6.16 7.88
CA PHE A 159 -30.33 5.83 6.61
C PHE A 159 -29.44 6.05 5.38
N LEU A 160 -28.25 6.64 5.55
CA LEU A 160 -27.24 6.74 4.50
C LEU A 160 -26.24 5.61 4.75
N ALA A 161 -26.47 4.47 4.09
CA ALA A 161 -25.54 3.35 4.10
C ALA A 161 -24.17 3.79 3.54
N ASP A 162 -23.11 3.13 4.03
CA ASP A 162 -21.69 3.42 3.79
C ASP A 162 -21.20 3.18 2.34
N GLU A 163 -22.08 3.20 1.34
CA GLU A 163 -21.71 3.08 -0.08
C GLU A 163 -22.29 4.24 -0.89
N ASP A 164 -21.48 5.28 -1.08
CA ASP A 164 -21.43 6.15 -2.28
C ASP A 164 -20.02 6.79 -2.39
#